data_AF-A0A1J8PWQ8-F1
#
_entry.id   AF-A0A1J8PWQ8-F1
#
_cell.length_a   1.000
_cell.length_b   1.000
_cell.length_c   1.000
_cell.angle_alpha   90.00
_cell.angle_beta   90.00
_cell.angle_gamma   90.00
#
_symmetry.space_group_name_H-M   'P 1'
#
loop_
_entity.id
_entity.type
_entity.pdbx_description
1 polymer ?
#
loop_
_entity_poly.entity_id
_entity_poly.type
_entity_poly.pdbx_seq_one_letter_code
_entity_poly.pdbx_strand_id
1 'polypeptide(L)'
;MISRKLFARISAYIAKGKSLAGEKDTNKPFGGVNVVLVDDFHQSPPVAGGKNAPLFWPCNLSKDSADEFLGRNLYEEFRTVVHLKEQVRVTDLEWNCSDPS
;
A
#
# COMPACT_ATOMS: atom_id res chain seq x y z
N MET A 1 -3.25 -6.06 -4.04
CA MET A 1 -1.91 -6.09 -4.72
C MET A 1 -1.40 -4.71 -5.15
N ILE A 2 -0.56 -4.07 -4.34
CA ILE A 2 0.20 -2.87 -4.72
C ILE A 2 1.69 -3.14 -4.53
N SER A 3 2.53 -2.69 -5.46
CA SER A 3 3.99 -2.76 -5.32
C SER A 3 4.56 -1.48 -4.72
N ARG A 4 5.72 -1.58 -4.05
CA ARG A 4 6.40 -0.40 -3.46
C ARG A 4 6.61 0.71 -4.50
N LYS A 5 7.14 0.35 -5.67
CA LYS A 5 7.38 1.29 -6.77
C LYS A 5 6.11 1.97 -7.27
N LEU A 6 5.02 1.22 -7.43
CA LEU A 6 3.74 1.81 -7.85
C LEU A 6 3.24 2.81 -6.81
N PHE A 7 3.34 2.47 -5.54
CA PHE A 7 2.89 3.32 -4.44
C PHE A 7 3.65 4.65 -4.38
N ALA A 8 4.98 4.61 -4.50
CA ALA A 8 5.81 5.81 -4.59
C ALA A 8 5.43 6.72 -5.77
N ARG A 9 5.20 6.12 -6.94
CA ARG A 9 4.82 6.87 -8.15
C ARG A 9 3.45 7.52 -8.01
N ILE A 10 2.48 6.85 -7.41
CA ILE A 10 1.16 7.44 -7.12
C ILE A 10 1.32 8.67 -6.23
N SER A 11 2.09 8.57 -5.15
CA SER A 11 2.37 9.71 -4.26
C SER A 11 2.98 10.89 -5.02
N ALA A 12 4.01 10.64 -5.83
CA ALA A 12 4.68 11.67 -6.61
C ALA A 12 3.76 12.33 -7.65
N TYR A 13 2.93 11.56 -8.35
CA TYR A 13 2.01 12.12 -9.35
C TYR A 13 0.89 12.94 -8.72
N ILE A 14 0.34 12.50 -7.57
CA ILE A 14 -0.67 13.29 -6.85
C ILE A 14 -0.05 14.58 -6.33
N ALA A 15 1.14 14.53 -5.73
CA ALA A 15 1.86 15.72 -5.27
C ALA A 15 2.14 16.71 -6.42
N LYS A 16 2.57 16.20 -7.58
CA LYS A 16 2.77 17.02 -8.78
C LYS A 16 1.46 17.66 -9.26
N GLY A 17 0.36 16.90 -9.30
CA GLY A 17 -0.95 17.43 -9.66
C GLY A 17 -1.42 18.54 -8.72
N LYS A 18 -1.24 18.36 -7.41
CA LYS A 18 -1.55 19.36 -6.39
C LYS A 18 -0.69 20.63 -6.55
N SER A 19 0.60 20.47 -6.84
CA SER A 19 1.51 21.59 -7.12
C SER A 19 1.01 22.43 -8.30
N LEU A 20 0.64 21.79 -9.41
CA LEU A 20 0.11 22.47 -10.59
C LEU A 20 -1.22 23.17 -10.33
N ALA A 21 -2.00 22.70 -9.36
CA ALA A 21 -3.25 23.32 -8.91
C ALA A 21 -3.04 24.50 -7.94
N GLY A 22 -1.80 24.90 -7.65
CA GLY A 22 -1.47 26.05 -6.80
C GLY A 22 -1.24 25.73 -5.32
N GLU A 23 -1.18 24.44 -4.95
CA GLU A 23 -0.76 24.04 -3.60
C GLU A 23 0.72 24.37 -3.39
N LYS A 24 1.05 25.10 -2.32
CA LYS A 24 2.42 25.55 -2.04
C LYS A 24 3.24 24.53 -1.25
N ASP A 25 2.58 23.66 -0.49
CA ASP A 25 3.25 22.64 0.33
C ASP A 25 3.04 21.25 -0.27
N THR A 26 3.89 20.93 -1.25
CA THR A 26 3.87 19.64 -1.95
C THR A 26 4.85 18.64 -1.35
N ASN A 27 5.46 18.96 -0.21
CA ASN A 27 6.41 18.08 0.46
C ASN A 27 5.71 17.06 1.37
N LYS A 28 4.38 17.15 1.47
CA LYS A 28 3.55 16.16 2.17
C LYS A 28 3.38 14.90 1.31
N PRO A 29 3.35 13.70 1.92
CA PRO A 29 2.94 12.47 1.27
C PRO A 29 1.64 12.69 0.46
N PHE A 30 1.61 12.19 -0.78
CA PHE A 30 0.45 12.33 -1.68
C PHE A 30 -0.03 13.79 -1.86
N GLY A 31 0.83 14.80 -1.71
CA GLY A 31 0.43 16.20 -1.79
C GLY A 31 -0.57 16.62 -0.71
N GLY A 32 -0.55 15.96 0.45
CA GLY A 32 -1.44 16.25 1.59
C GLY A 32 -2.83 15.64 1.47
N VAL A 33 -3.05 14.69 0.56
CA VAL A 33 -4.30 13.95 0.43
C VAL A 33 -4.40 12.91 1.55
N ASN A 34 -5.59 12.81 2.16
CA ASN A 34 -5.90 11.72 3.09
C ASN A 34 -6.03 10.41 2.31
N VAL A 35 -5.18 9.44 2.61
CA VAL A 35 -5.16 8.13 1.95
C VAL A 35 -5.64 7.05 2.92
N VAL A 36 -6.55 6.19 2.46
CA VAL A 36 -6.98 4.98 3.17
C VAL A 36 -6.59 3.77 2.31
N LEU A 37 -5.81 2.85 2.89
CA LEU A 37 -5.43 1.60 2.24
C LEU A 37 -6.39 0.49 2.66
N VAL A 38 -6.91 -0.23 1.69
CA VAL A 38 -7.77 -1.40 1.89
C VAL A 38 -7.14 -2.54 1.07
N ASP A 39 -6.66 -3.57 1.74
CA ASP A 39 -5.99 -4.71 1.12
C ASP A 39 -6.27 -5.99 1.91
N ASP A 40 -6.05 -7.13 1.26
CA ASP A 40 -6.05 -8.45 1.88
C ASP A 40 -4.74 -9.15 1.53
N PHE A 41 -3.97 -9.54 2.55
CA PHE A 41 -2.67 -10.18 2.36
C PHE A 41 -2.75 -11.60 1.78
N HIS A 42 -3.94 -12.20 1.71
CA HIS A 42 -4.18 -13.47 1.01
C HIS A 42 -4.41 -13.30 -0.49
N GLN A 43 -4.50 -12.06 -1.00
CA GLN A 43 -4.40 -11.84 -2.43
C GLN A 43 -3.02 -12.28 -2.92
N SER A 44 -2.94 -12.63 -4.21
CA SER A 44 -1.64 -12.92 -4.84
C SER A 44 -0.64 -11.76 -4.63
N PRO A 45 0.67 -11.94 -4.80
CA PRO A 45 1.61 -10.82 -4.82
C PRO A 45 1.57 -10.09 -6.18
N PRO A 46 1.98 -8.80 -6.27
CA PRO A 46 2.08 -8.08 -7.54
C PRO A 46 2.76 -8.91 -8.64
N VAL A 47 2.14 -9.01 -9.81
CA VAL A 47 2.58 -9.92 -10.89
C VAL A 47 3.97 -9.56 -11.40
N ALA A 48 4.29 -8.27 -11.41
CA ALA A 48 5.57 -7.73 -11.87
C ALA A 48 6.42 -7.22 -10.69
N GLY A 49 7.73 -7.45 -10.75
CA GLY A 49 8.71 -6.94 -9.77
C GLY A 49 9.34 -8.00 -8.86
N GLY A 50 9.03 -9.28 -9.05
CA GLY A 50 9.60 -10.38 -8.27
C GLY A 50 9.03 -10.51 -6.86
N LYS A 51 9.55 -11.47 -6.08
CA LYS A 51 9.02 -11.82 -4.74
C LYS A 51 9.02 -10.65 -3.74
N ASN A 52 9.88 -9.67 -3.96
CA ASN A 52 10.06 -8.54 -3.06
C ASN A 52 9.23 -7.32 -3.48
N ALA A 53 8.44 -7.38 -4.56
CA ALA A 53 7.62 -6.27 -5.02
C ALA A 53 6.49 -5.81 -4.06
N PRO A 54 5.82 -6.71 -3.27
CA PRO A 54 4.70 -6.31 -2.44
C PRO A 54 5.02 -5.14 -1.51
N LEU A 55 4.02 -4.27 -1.29
CA LEU A 55 4.16 -3.07 -0.46
C LEU A 55 4.68 -3.38 0.96
N PHE A 56 4.19 -4.46 1.54
CA PHE A 56 4.53 -4.92 2.89
C PHE A 56 5.85 -5.70 2.97
N TRP A 57 6.53 -5.95 1.85
CA TRP A 57 7.79 -6.68 1.88
C TRP A 57 8.94 -5.76 2.36
N PRO A 58 9.86 -6.25 3.22
CA PRO A 58 10.98 -5.44 3.72
C PRO A 58 11.91 -4.95 2.60
N CYS A 59 12.51 -3.79 2.80
CA CYS A 59 13.48 -3.26 1.85
C CYS A 59 14.82 -3.99 1.88
N ASN A 60 15.50 -4.03 0.72
CA ASN A 60 16.86 -4.52 0.60
C ASN A 60 17.81 -3.39 0.13
N LEU A 61 18.63 -2.88 1.04
CA LEU A 61 19.63 -1.81 0.82
C LEU A 61 20.55 -2.02 -0.39
N SER A 62 20.83 -3.27 -0.76
CA SER A 62 21.75 -3.59 -1.85
C SER A 62 21.08 -3.73 -3.22
N LYS A 63 19.75 -3.84 -3.29
CA LYS A 63 19.02 -4.20 -4.51
C LYS A 63 17.87 -3.26 -4.87
N ASP A 64 17.25 -2.65 -3.88
CA ASP A 64 16.03 -1.87 -4.09
C ASP A 64 16.38 -0.51 -4.70
N SER A 65 15.50 -0.03 -5.57
CA SER A 65 15.57 1.31 -6.13
C SER A 65 15.08 2.37 -5.14
N ALA A 66 15.42 3.64 -5.39
CA ALA A 66 14.94 4.77 -4.59
C ALA A 66 13.40 4.82 -4.49
N ASP A 67 12.69 4.50 -5.59
CA ASP A 67 11.23 4.42 -5.59
C ASP A 67 10.71 3.29 -4.69
N GLU A 68 11.41 2.16 -4.62
CA GLU A 68 11.02 1.05 -3.74
C GLU A 68 11.25 1.38 -2.28
N PHE A 69 12.35 2.07 -1.94
CA PHE A 69 12.54 2.62 -0.59
C PHE A 69 11.46 3.62 -0.23
N LEU A 70 11.18 4.57 -1.11
CA LEU A 70 10.15 5.58 -0.87
C LEU A 70 8.77 4.93 -0.67
N GLY A 71 8.44 3.95 -1.51
CA GLY A 71 7.18 3.22 -1.38
C GLY A 71 7.05 2.48 -0.06
N ARG A 72 8.15 1.88 0.44
CA ARG A 72 8.17 1.26 1.77
C ARG A 72 7.98 2.29 2.88
N ASN A 73 8.76 3.37 2.84
CA ASN A 73 8.72 4.39 3.88
C ASN A 73 7.32 5.01 3.97
N LEU A 74 6.70 5.32 2.84
CA LEU A 74 5.32 5.80 2.78
C LEU A 74 4.32 4.81 3.39
N TYR A 75 4.52 3.51 3.19
CA TYR A 75 3.66 2.49 3.80
C TYR A 75 3.84 2.43 5.33
N GLU A 76 5.07 2.58 5.83
CA GLU A 76 5.35 2.58 7.27
C GLU A 76 4.85 3.83 8.00
N GLU A 77 4.52 4.90 7.28
CA GLU A 77 3.85 6.08 7.86
C GLU A 77 2.40 5.80 8.30
N PHE A 78 1.77 4.73 7.80
CA PHE A 78 0.43 4.32 8.24
C PHE A 78 0.49 3.69 9.64
N ARG A 79 0.06 4.44 10.64
CA ARG A 79 0.02 3.98 12.04
C ARG A 79 -1.30 3.39 12.49
N THR A 80 -2.38 3.71 11.78
CA THR A 80 -3.73 3.23 12.11
C THR A 80 -4.05 2.05 11.20
N VAL A 81 -4.17 0.87 11.78
CA VAL A 81 -4.54 -0.37 11.09
C VAL A 81 -5.84 -0.89 11.69
N VAL A 82 -6.81 -1.17 10.82
CA VAL A 82 -8.10 -1.73 11.21
C VAL A 82 -8.24 -3.10 10.56
N HIS A 83 -8.41 -4.14 11.38
CA HIS A 83 -8.68 -5.50 10.89
C HIS A 83 -10.18 -5.75 10.86
N LEU A 84 -10.73 -5.97 9.66
CA LEU A 84 -12.12 -6.40 9.48
C LEU A 84 -12.18 -7.91 9.75
N LYS A 85 -13.04 -8.33 10.68
CA LYS A 85 -13.17 -9.73 11.11
C LYS A 85 -14.39 -10.44 10.52
N GLU A 86 -15.40 -9.68 10.12
CA GLU A 86 -16.65 -10.23 9.63
C GLU A 86 -16.58 -10.41 8.10
N GLN A 87 -16.69 -11.66 7.64
CA GLN A 87 -16.90 -11.97 6.23
C GLN A 87 -18.41 -12.03 5.96
N VAL A 88 -18.90 -11.14 5.10
CA VAL A 88 -20.33 -11.05 4.75
C VAL A 88 -20.67 -11.75 3.43
N ARG A 89 -19.67 -12.18 2.66
CA ARG A 89 -19.88 -12.77 1.32
C ARG A 89 -20.36 -14.22 1.38
N VAL A 90 -19.85 -15.00 2.31
CA VAL A 90 -20.18 -16.42 2.46
C VAL A 90 -20.97 -16.57 3.76
N THR A 91 -22.25 -16.90 3.63
CA THR A 91 -23.15 -17.12 4.76
C THR A 91 -23.31 -18.60 5.11
N ASP A 92 -22.80 -19.49 4.26
CA ASP A 92 -22.74 -20.92 4.50
C ASP A 92 -21.80 -21.23 5.67
N LEU A 93 -22.32 -21.92 6.69
CA LEU A 93 -21.60 -22.16 7.95
C LEU A 93 -20.36 -23.06 7.76
N GLU A 94 -20.36 -23.98 6.80
CA GLU A 94 -19.22 -24.88 6.56
C GLU A 94 -18.09 -24.14 5.86
N TRP A 95 -18.41 -23.24 4.93
CA TRP A 95 -17.41 -22.42 4.23
C TRP A 95 -17.00 -21.16 5.00
N ASN A 96 -17.80 -20.72 5.98
CA ASN A 96 -17.52 -19.54 6.83
C ASN A 96 -16.65 -19.86 8.06
N CYS A 97 -16.17 -21.10 8.23
CA CYS A 97 -15.19 -21.44 9.25
C CYS A 97 -13.84 -20.80 8.92
N SER A 98 -13.60 -19.61 9.46
CA SER A 98 -12.28 -19.00 9.58
C SER A 98 -11.37 -19.87 10.46
N ASP A 99 -10.17 -20.13 9.95
CA ASP A 99 -9.03 -20.82 10.57
C ASP A 99 -8.96 -20.64 12.11
N PRO A 100 -8.92 -21.74 12.91
CA PRO A 100 -8.66 -21.64 14.34
C PRO A 100 -7.16 -21.40 14.55
N SER A 101 -6.77 -20.12 14.67
CA SER A 101 -5.45 -19.73 15.17
C SER A 101 -5.36 -19.83 16.69
#